data_AF-A0A537NQA9-F1
#
_entry.id   AF-A0A537NQA9-F1
#
_cell.length_a   1.000
_cell.length_b   1.000
_cell.length_c   1.000
_cell.angle_alpha   90.00
_cell.angle_beta   90.00
_cell.angle_gamma   90.00
#
_symmetry.space_group_name_H-M   'P 1'
#
loop_
_entity.id
_entity.type
_entity.pdbx_description
1 polymer ?
#
loop_
_entity_poly.entity_id
_entity_poly.type
_entity_poly.pdbx_seq_one_letter_code
_entity_poly.pdbx_strand_id
1 'polypeptide(L)' 'MAKNKVKDLFDKLEAEVAPQAAKARVMKRNGDESYTAADIEVLEGLEPVRRRPGMYIGGTDEKALHHLFA' A
#
# COMPACT_ATOMS: atom_id res chain seq x y z
N MET A 1 40.73 -36.54 16.17
CA MET A 1 40.17 -35.36 16.86
C MET A 1 39.70 -34.36 15.81
N ALA A 2 38.42 -34.40 15.46
CA ALA A 2 37.80 -33.52 14.48
C ALA A 2 37.04 -32.41 15.20
N LYS A 3 37.70 -31.27 15.40
CA LYS A 3 37.09 -30.05 15.94
C LYS A 3 37.75 -28.88 15.22
N ASN A 4 37.14 -28.38 14.14
CA ASN A 4 37.33 -26.99 13.66
C ASN A 4 36.49 -26.59 12.44
N LYS A 5 35.81 -27.51 11.75
CA LYS A 5 35.01 -27.16 10.55
C LYS A 5 33.84 -26.18 10.80
N VAL A 6 33.37 -26.06 12.05
CA VAL A 6 32.24 -25.18 12.40
C VAL A 6 32.69 -23.73 12.56
N LYS A 7 33.91 -23.45 13.03
CA LYS A 7 34.40 -22.07 13.18
C LYS A 7 34.69 -21.42 11.81
N ASP A 8 35.37 -22.16 10.94
CA ASP A 8 35.69 -21.72 9.58
C ASP A 8 34.44 -21.44 8.70
N LEU A 9 33.28 -22.00 9.07
CA LEU A 9 32.01 -21.83 8.36
C LEU A 9 31.28 -20.54 8.79
N PHE A 10 31.39 -20.13 10.06
CA PHE A 10 30.83 -18.88 10.57
C PHE A 10 31.70 -17.68 10.20
N ASP A 11 33.03 -17.82 10.20
CA ASP A 11 33.96 -16.76 9.79
C ASP A 11 33.81 -16.40 8.29
N LYS A 12 33.45 -17.39 7.46
CA LYS A 12 33.11 -17.17 6.03
C LYS A 12 31.77 -16.48 5.83
N LEU A 13 30.80 -16.71 6.74
CA LEU A 13 29.51 -16.05 6.69
C LEU A 13 29.66 -14.56 6.99
N GLU A 14 30.49 -14.21 7.98
CA GLU A 14 30.77 -12.81 8.35
C GLU A 14 31.52 -12.03 7.24
N ALA A 15 32.43 -12.69 6.51
CA ALA A 15 33.16 -12.06 5.40
C ALA A 15 32.28 -11.79 4.16
N GLU A 16 31.20 -12.54 3.95
CA GLU A 16 30.24 -12.30 2.86
C GLU A 16 29.15 -11.27 3.20
N VAL A 17 28.98 -10.89 4.47
CA VAL A 17 28.08 -9.79 4.89
C VAL A 17 28.75 -8.42 4.70
N ALA A 18 29.32 -8.18 3.51
CA ALA A 18 29.61 -6.83 3.06
C ALA A 18 28.28 -6.04 2.95
N PRO A 19 28.27 -4.71 3.19
CA PRO A 19 27.04 -3.93 3.22
C PRO A 19 26.54 -3.70 1.78
N GLN A 20 25.88 -4.70 1.19
CA GLN A 20 25.05 -4.52 0.00
C GLN A 20 23.74 -3.77 0.32
N ALA A 21 23.54 -3.36 1.58
CA ALA A 21 22.36 -2.67 2.09
C ALA A 21 22.34 -1.15 1.83
N ALA A 22 23.02 -0.64 0.79
CA ALA A 22 23.02 0.80 0.48
C ALA A 22 22.67 1.13 -0.98
N LYS A 23 22.00 0.21 -1.69
CA LYS A 23 21.26 0.56 -2.92
C LYS A 23 19.81 0.13 -2.76
N ALA A 24 19.13 0.75 -1.79
CA ALA A 24 17.67 0.81 -1.81
C ALA A 24 17.29 1.39 -3.17
N ARG A 25 16.77 0.52 -4.03
CA ARG A 25 16.31 0.84 -5.37
C ARG A 25 15.22 1.89 -5.19
N VAL A 26 15.56 3.16 -5.37
CA VAL A 26 14.59 4.27 -5.28
C VAL A 26 13.58 4.01 -6.38
N MET A 27 12.45 3.41 -6.01
CA MET A 27 11.34 3.26 -6.94
C MET A 27 10.94 4.68 -7.33
N LYS A 28 11.16 5.02 -8.60
CA LYS A 28 10.70 6.28 -9.18
C LYS A 28 9.19 6.28 -9.03
N ARG A 29 8.69 7.08 -8.08
CA ARG A 29 7.26 7.34 -7.94
C ARG A 29 6.87 8.12 -9.20
N ASN A 30 6.16 7.47 -10.12
CA ASN A 30 5.49 8.13 -11.24
C ASN A 30 4.23 8.85 -10.73
N GLY A 31 4.35 9.57 -9.61
CA GLY A 31 3.34 10.54 -9.21
C GLY A 31 3.68 11.78 -10.00
N ASP A 32 2.76 12.22 -10.87
CA ASP A 32 2.88 13.54 -11.45
C ASP A 32 3.05 14.54 -10.29
N GLU A 33 4.06 15.40 -10.36
CA GLU A 33 4.28 16.44 -9.34
C GLU A 33 3.08 17.41 -9.25
N SER A 34 2.15 17.33 -10.21
CA SER A 34 0.87 18.03 -10.20
C SER A 34 -0.15 17.48 -9.22
N TYR A 35 -0.03 16.24 -8.74
CA TYR A 35 -0.92 15.71 -7.71
C TYR A 35 -0.41 16.12 -6.33
N THR A 36 -1.06 17.12 -5.77
CA THR A 36 -0.71 17.78 -4.51
C THR A 36 -1.78 17.52 -3.45
N ALA A 37 -1.53 17.98 -2.23
CA ALA A 37 -2.54 17.91 -1.16
C ALA A 37 -3.83 18.67 -1.49
N ALA A 38 -3.77 19.66 -2.39
CA ALA A 38 -4.95 20.42 -2.82
C ALA A 38 -5.93 19.59 -3.67
N ASP A 39 -5.48 18.49 -4.27
CA ASP A 39 -6.31 17.60 -5.09
C ASP A 39 -7.10 16.58 -4.24
N ILE A 40 -6.84 16.55 -2.92
CA ILE A 40 -7.56 15.69 -1.98
C ILE A 40 -8.80 16.44 -1.49
N GLU A 41 -9.97 15.96 -1.91
CA GLU A 41 -11.25 16.50 -1.50
C GLU A 41 -11.87 15.65 -0.38
N VAL A 42 -12.19 16.29 0.75
CA VAL A 42 -12.96 15.68 1.83
C VAL A 42 -14.41 16.09 1.65
N LEU A 43 -15.28 15.10 1.44
CA LEU A 43 -16.71 15.31 1.28
C LEU A 43 -17.39 15.26 2.64
N GLU A 44 -18.15 16.32 2.96
CA GLU A 44 -18.78 16.48 4.27
C GLU A 44 -20.25 16.05 4.26
N GLY A 45 -20.77 15.71 5.44
CA GLY A 45 -22.17 15.34 5.63
C GLY A 45 -22.62 14.18 4.74
N LEU A 46 -23.61 14.43 3.89
CA LEU A 46 -24.22 13.44 2.99
C LEU A 46 -23.69 13.51 1.54
N GLU A 47 -22.71 14.36 1.26
CA GLU A 47 -22.10 14.45 -0.07
C GLU A 47 -21.44 13.14 -0.54
N PRO A 48 -20.73 12.36 0.30
CA PRO A 48 -20.18 11.07 -0.11
C PRO A 48 -21.27 10.12 -0.62
N VAL A 49 -22.42 10.11 0.06
CA VAL A 49 -23.57 9.26 -0.25
C VAL A 49 -24.22 9.67 -1.57
N ARG A 50 -24.38 10.98 -1.79
CA ARG A 50 -24.95 11.52 -3.02
C ARG A 50 -24.04 11.32 -4.23
N ARG A 51 -22.72 11.50 -4.06
CA ARG A 51 -21.75 11.40 -5.16
C ARG A 51 -21.50 9.95 -5.59
N ARG A 52 -21.57 9.01 -4.65
CA ARG A 52 -21.35 7.57 -4.90
C ARG A 52 -22.45 6.71 -4.24
N PRO A 53 -23.71 6.82 -4.71
CA PRO A 53 -24.84 6.13 -4.07
C PRO A 53 -24.70 4.61 -4.11
N GLY A 54 -24.07 4.05 -5.15
CA GLY A 54 -23.89 2.61 -5.28
C GLY A 54 -23.12 1.95 -4.13
N MET A 55 -22.25 2.70 -3.44
CA MET A 55 -21.53 2.19 -2.27
C MET A 55 -22.45 2.01 -1.05
N TYR A 56 -23.57 2.73 -0.99
CA TYR A 56 -24.47 2.77 0.17
C TYR A 56 -25.78 2.02 -0.06
N ILE A 57 -26.38 2.16 -1.25
CA ILE A 57 -27.67 1.56 -1.61
C ILE A 57 -27.58 0.53 -2.75
N GLY A 58 -26.36 0.13 -3.13
CA GLY A 58 -26.12 -0.90 -4.15
C GLY A 58 -26.29 -0.44 -5.60
N GLY A 59 -26.86 0.75 -5.85
CA GLY A 59 -26.97 1.31 -7.20
C GLY A 59 -27.88 2.54 -7.27
N THR A 60 -28.37 2.83 -8.47
CA THR A 60 -29.44 3.81 -8.73
C THR A 60 -30.58 3.19 -9.53
N ASP A 61 -30.72 1.86 -9.48
CA ASP A 61 -31.75 1.09 -10.16
C ASP A 61 -32.99 0.88 -9.27
N GLU A 62 -34.01 0.24 -9.81
CA GLU A 62 -35.25 -0.04 -9.05
C GLU A 62 -34.98 -0.87 -7.80
N LYS A 63 -34.02 -1.80 -7.83
CA LYS A 63 -33.65 -2.60 -6.65
C LYS A 63 -33.03 -1.71 -5.56
N ALA A 64 -32.13 -0.80 -5.91
CA ALA A 64 -31.57 0.19 -5.00
C ALA A 64 -32.66 1.09 -4.38
N LEU A 65 -33.71 1.43 -5.13
CA LEU A 65 -34.84 2.20 -4.58
C LEU A 65 -35.58 1.44 -3.47
N HIS A 66 -35.74 0.13 -3.57
CA HIS A 66 -36.36 -0.66 -2.49
C HIS A 66 -35.53 -0.61 -1.19
N HIS A 67 -34.20 -0.50 -1.27
CA HIS A 67 -33.33 -0.34 -0.10
C HIS A 67 -33.56 0.97 0.67
N LEU A 68 -34.19 1.98 0.06
CA LEU A 68 -34.50 3.25 0.73
C LEU A 68 -35.82 3.23 1.51
N PHE A 69 -36.74 2.34 1.12
CA PHE A 69 -38.07 2.22 1.72
C PHE A 69 -38.24 0.99 2.62
N ALA A 70 -37.28 0.07 2.58
CA ALA A 70 -37.25 -1.11 3.45
C ALA A 70 -37.01 -0.75 4.92
#